data_AF-A0A938J1J6-F1
#
_entry.id   AF-A0A938J1J6-F1
#
_cell.length_a   1.000
_cell.length_b   1.000
_cell.length_c   1.000
_cell.angle_alpha   90.00
_cell.angle_beta   90.00
_cell.angle_gamma   90.00
#
_symmetry.space_group_name_H-M   'P 1'
#
loop_
_entity.id
_entity.type
_entity.pdbx_description
1 polymer ?
#
loop_
_entity_poly.entity_id
_entity_poly.type
_entity_poly.pdbx_seq_one_letter_code
_entity_poly.pdbx_strand_id
1 'polypeptide(L)' 'MDLERHLHSATVLDCQGRTRYELTLLIDGTVRVRFLSGTEAIVNLEDQRCLTPGVSIPDDLWPELAAMRPA' A
#
# COMPACT_ATOMS: atom_id res chain seq x y z
N MET A 1 -22.43 -0.99 -8.57
CA MET A 1 -21.54 0.15 -8.88
C MET A 1 -20.77 0.42 -7.60
N ASP A 2 -19.66 -0.29 -7.42
CA ASP A 2 -18.77 -0.13 -6.28
C ASP A 2 -18.02 1.18 -6.45
N LEU A 3 -18.43 2.18 -5.67
CA LEU A 3 -17.68 3.41 -5.53
C LEU A 3 -16.43 3.05 -4.75
N GLU A 4 -15.41 2.59 -5.46
CA GLU A 4 -14.05 2.38 -4.97
C GLU A 4 -13.52 3.71 -4.44
N ARG A 5 -13.85 4.02 -3.17
CA ARG A 5 -13.45 5.26 -2.47
C ARG A 5 -11.97 5.18 -2.12
N HIS A 6 -11.14 5.33 -3.13
CA HIS A 6 -9.69 5.43 -3.00
C HIS A 6 -9.30 6.88 -3.26
N LEU A 7 -8.49 7.42 -2.35
CA LEU A 7 -8.09 8.82 -2.37
C LEU A 7 -6.92 9.03 -3.34
N HIS A 8 -6.03 8.05 -3.42
CA HIS A 8 -4.85 8.05 -4.27
C HIS A 8 -4.35 6.62 -4.52
N SER A 9 -3.80 6.35 -5.71
CA SER A 9 -3.12 5.09 -6.01
C SER A 9 -1.73 5.36 -6.59
N ALA A 10 -0.76 4.52 -6.21
CA ALA A 10 0.61 4.56 -6.70
C ALA A 10 1.09 3.15 -7.05
N THR A 11 1.98 3.07 -8.04
CA THR A 11 2.60 1.81 -8.45
C THR A 11 4.08 1.88 -8.17
N VAL A 12 4.57 0.97 -7.33
CA VAL A 12 6.00 0.85 -7.05
C VAL A 12 6.62 -0.08 -8.08
N LEU A 13 7.58 0.41 -8.85
CA LEU A 13 8.30 -0.35 -9.87
C LEU A 13 9.63 -0.86 -9.30
N ASP A 14 10.04 -2.06 -9.71
CA ASP A 14 11.39 -2.55 -9.47
C ASP A 14 12.42 -1.87 -10.40
N CYS A 15 13.71 -2.13 -10.20
CA CYS A 15 14.79 -1.57 -11.02
C CYS A 15 14.75 -2.00 -12.50
N GLN A 16 13.89 -2.95 -12.86
CA GLN A 16 13.65 -3.40 -14.22
C GLN A 16 12.38 -2.78 -14.82
N GLY A 17 11.70 -1.88 -14.10
CA GLY A 17 10.47 -1.23 -14.53
C GLY A 17 9.23 -2.11 -14.38
N ARG A 18 9.29 -3.22 -13.66
CA ARG A 18 8.13 -4.09 -13.41
C ARG A 18 7.39 -3.63 -12.16
N THR A 19 6.07 -3.60 -12.23
CA THR A 19 5.22 -3.38 -11.05
C THR A 19 5.55 -4.40 -9.98
N ARG A 20 5.98 -3.94 -8.82
CA ARG A 20 6.31 -4.78 -7.66
C ARG A 20 5.18 -4.75 -6.64
N TYR A 21 4.57 -3.57 -6.43
CA TYR A 21 3.46 -3.35 -5.51
C TYR A 21 2.49 -2.31 -6.07
N GLU A 22 1.20 -2.51 -5.86
CA GLU A 22 0.19 -1.47 -6.03
C GLU A 22 -0.21 -0.94 -4.65
N LEU A 23 -0.09 0.37 -4.46
CA LEU A 23 -0.43 1.06 -3.22
C LEU A 23 -1.69 1.87 -3.44
N THR A 24 -2.61 1.84 -2.48
CA THR A 24 -3.86 2.58 -2.57
C THR A 24 -4.22 3.16 -1.21
N LEU A 25 -4.26 4.49 -1.13
CA LEU A 25 -4.70 5.19 0.07
C LEU A 25 -6.21 5.14 0.15
N LEU A 26 -6.71 4.54 1.24
CA LEU A 26 -8.12 4.45 1.56
C LEU A 26 -8.58 5.72 2.28
N ILE A 27 -9.88 6.00 2.22
CA ILE A 27 -10.49 7.17 2.87
C ILE A 27 -10.37 7.18 4.40
N ASP A 28 -10.09 6.04 5.01
CA ASP A 28 -9.88 5.90 6.45
C ASP A 28 -8.43 6.21 6.87
N GLY A 29 -7.57 6.58 5.91
CA GLY A 29 -6.16 6.90 6.15
C GLY A 29 -5.24 5.68 6.15
N THR A 30 -5.77 4.47 5.94
CA THR A 30 -4.96 3.27 5.76
C THR A 30 -4.51 3.11 4.32
N VAL A 31 -3.42 2.38 4.11
CA VAL A 31 -2.94 2.03 2.76
C VAL A 31 -3.16 0.56 2.50
N ARG A 32 -3.86 0.26 1.41
CA ARG A 32 -3.91 -1.07 0.83
C ARG A 32 -2.67 -1.29 -0.03
N VAL A 33 -1.96 -2.37 0.23
CA VAL A 33 -0.83 -2.86 -0.54
C VAL A 33 -1.28 -4.14 -1.25
N ARG A 34 -1.28 -4.13 -2.57
CA ARG A 34 -1.50 -5.33 -3.37
C ARG A 34 -0.17 -5.81 -3.93
N PHE A 35 0.17 -7.04 -3.53
CA PHE A 35 1.37 -7.72 -3.98
C PHE A 35 1.13 -8.39 -5.33
N LEU A 36 2.18 -8.57 -6.12
CA LEU A 36 2.13 -9.32 -7.38
C LEU A 36 1.58 -10.75 -7.24
N SER A 37 1.75 -11.37 -6.06
CA SER A 37 1.19 -12.68 -5.75
C SER A 37 -0.34 -12.69 -5.69
N GLY A 38 -0.98 -11.52 -5.73
CA GLY A 38 -2.42 -11.33 -5.52
C GLY A 38 -2.79 -11.19 -4.04
N THR A 39 -1.83 -11.32 -3.12
CA THR A 39 -2.05 -11.04 -1.70
C THR A 39 -2.30 -9.55 -1.51
N GLU A 40 -3.20 -9.20 -0.60
CA GLU A 40 -3.45 -7.82 -0.19
C GLU A 40 -3.15 -7.66 1.29
N ALA A 41 -2.59 -6.52 1.66
CA ALA A 41 -2.39 -6.11 3.04
C ALA A 41 -2.94 -4.71 3.26
N ILE A 42 -3.46 -4.47 4.45
CA ILE A 42 -3.84 -3.14 4.93
C ILE A 42 -2.79 -2.69 5.93
N VAL A 43 -2.29 -1.48 5.75
CA VAL A 43 -1.27 -0.86 6.58
C VAL A 43 -1.83 0.41 7.21
N ASN A 44 -1.68 0.54 8.53
CA ASN A 44 -1.86 1.81 9.21
C ASN A 44 -0.53 2.59 9.15
N LEU A 45 -0.56 3.77 8.51
CA LEU A 45 0.61 4.65 8.42
C LEU A 45 0.88 5.40 9.72
N GLU A 46 -0.11 5.61 10.58
CA GLU A 46 0.07 6.30 11.86
C GLU A 46 0.91 5.47 12.83
N ASP A 47 0.58 4.18 12.94
CA ASP A 47 1.28 3.24 13.82
C ASP A 47 2.42 2.48 13.12
N GLN A 48 2.65 2.76 11.83
CA GLN A 48 3.57 2.01 10.96
C GLN A 48 3.40 0.49 11.10
N ARG A 49 2.16 0.02 10.98
CA ARG A 49 1.81 -1.36 11.28
C ARG A 49 0.95 -2.00 10.20
N CYS A 50 1.30 -3.23 9.83
CA CYS A 50 0.43 -4.09 9.04
C CYS A 50 -0.73 -4.59 9.90
N LEU A 51 -1.95 -4.33 9.46
CA LEU A 51 -3.18 -4.78 10.10
C LEU A 51 -3.63 -6.16 9.60
N THR A 52 -3.08 -6.64 8.49
CA THR A 52 -3.45 -7.94 7.89
C THR A 52 -2.67 -9.09 8.54
N PRO A 53 -3.33 -10.04 9.22
CA PRO A 53 -2.66 -11.14 9.87
C PRO A 53 -1.91 -12.04 8.89
N GLY A 54 -0.70 -12.46 9.26
CA GLY A 54 0.11 -13.37 8.43
C GLY A 54 0.79 -12.70 7.23
N VAL A 55 0.61 -11.40 7.03
CA VAL A 55 1.30 -10.63 6.00
C VAL A 55 2.28 -9.65 6.63
N SER A 56 3.53 -9.73 6.22
CA SER A 56 4.58 -8.78 6.61
C SER A 56 4.86 -7.83 5.46
N ILE A 57 5.06 -6.55 5.81
CA ILE A 57 5.46 -5.52 4.84
C ILE A 57 6.99 -5.51 4.77
N PRO A 58 7.58 -5.60 3.56
CA PRO A 58 9.02 -5.47 3.39
C PRO A 58 9.54 -4.12 3.88
N ASP A 59 10.71 -4.09 4.51
CA ASP A 59 11.25 -2.86 5.09
C ASP A 59 11.50 -1.76 4.05
N ASP A 60 11.83 -2.15 2.80
CA ASP A 60 12.03 -1.25 1.67
C ASP A 60 10.73 -0.56 1.19
N LEU A 61 9.56 -1.05 1.59
CA LEU A 61 8.27 -0.50 1.18
C LEU A 61 7.77 0.61 2.12
N TRP A 62 8.24 0.68 3.37
CA TRP A 62 7.81 1.69 4.33
C TRP A 62 8.03 3.15 3.88
N PRO A 63 9.15 3.52 3.23
CA PRO A 63 9.33 4.87 2.71
C PRO A 63 8.27 5.26 1.66
N GLU A 64 7.94 4.34 0.76
CA GLU A 64 6.91 4.53 -0.28
C GLU A 64 5.51 4.68 0.33
N LEU A 65 5.21 3.87 1.36
CA LEU A 65 3.98 3.96 2.14
C LEU A 65 3.87 5.31 2.86
N ALA A 66 4.96 5.82 3.43
CA ALA A 66 4.98 7.12 4.07
C ALA A 66 4.76 8.27 3.07
N ALA A 67 5.28 8.14 1.85
CA ALA A 67 5.07 9.11 0.78
C ALA A 67 3.61 9.20 0.29
N MET A 68 2.77 8.21 0.59
CA MET A 68 1.34 8.25 0.28
C MET A 68 0.56 9.21 1.20
N ARG A 69 1.14 9.68 2.32
CA ARG A 69 0.45 10.63 3.20
C ARG A 69 0.29 11.98 2.49
N PRO A 70 -0.93 12.55 2.44
CA PRO A 70 -1.09 13.93 1.99
C PRO A 70 -0.34 14.86 2.96
N ALA A 71 0.42 15.81 2.40
CA ALA A 71 1.17 16.83 3.12
C ALA A 71 0.26 17.86 3.80
#